data_AF-A0A9P7WQJ1-F1
#
_entry.id   AF-A0A9P7WQJ1-F1
#
_cell.length_a   1.000
_cell.length_b   1.000
_cell.length_c   1.000
_cell.angle_alpha   90.00
_cell.angle_beta   90.00
_cell.angle_gamma   90.00
#
_symmetry.space_group_name_H-M   'P 1'
#
loop_
_entity.id
_entity.type
_entity.pdbx_description
1 polymer ?
#
loop_
_entity_poly.entity_id
_entity_poly.type
_entity_poly.pdbx_seq_one_letter_code
_entity_poly.pdbx_strand_id
1 'polypeptide(L)'
;MSPIPAPAKKSSSQELSDSLARGYGGAFDEAVVGADAVEHTASPVILNYSGVPQADIKGTIGIPESIKRHGPGVKRVVITSSYAAVVTPKTPPLGQEFETIDESDWNTLSTRLVEEKGENAGSTHIYRASKALAERTAWDFVDKNKRSIGFDLVTVLPPIVYGPGIHEVTSSLGASLDLF
;
A
#
# COMPACT_ATOMS: atom_id res chain seq x y z
N MET A 1 -33.68 22.12 15.25
CA MET A 1 -32.96 21.01 14.58
C MET A 1 -31.72 21.61 13.93
N SER A 2 -30.54 21.35 14.48
CA SER A 2 -29.29 21.76 13.84
C SER A 2 -29.09 20.94 12.56
N PRO A 3 -28.64 21.53 11.45
CA PRO A 3 -28.42 20.80 10.22
C PRO A 3 -27.35 19.72 10.43
N ILE A 4 -27.60 18.54 9.86
CA ILE A 4 -26.62 17.46 9.78
C ILE A 4 -25.41 18.00 9.01
N PRO A 5 -24.18 17.92 9.54
CA PRO A 5 -23.00 18.39 8.84
C PRO A 5 -22.87 17.68 7.49
N ALA A 6 -22.56 18.44 6.45
CA ALA A 6 -22.27 17.87 5.13
C ALA A 6 -21.10 16.87 5.25
N PRO A 7 -21.13 15.75 4.49
CA PRO A 7 -20.03 14.80 4.50
C PRO A 7 -18.71 15.51 4.11
N ALA A 8 -17.65 15.24 4.85
CA ALA A 8 -16.33 15.80 4.59
C ALA A 8 -15.91 15.52 3.14
N LYS A 9 -15.37 16.53 2.46
CA LYS A 9 -14.87 16.40 1.10
C LYS A 9 -13.69 15.41 1.11
N LYS A 10 -13.77 14.34 0.30
CA LYS A 10 -12.70 13.35 0.20
C LYS A 10 -11.40 14.00 -0.27
N SER A 11 -10.27 13.49 0.21
CA SER A 11 -8.97 13.90 -0.33
C SER A 11 -8.80 13.34 -1.75
N SER A 12 -8.01 14.03 -2.58
CA SER A 12 -7.76 13.61 -3.97
C SER A 12 -7.09 12.22 -4.06
N SER A 13 -6.21 11.91 -3.10
CA SER A 13 -5.63 10.57 -2.91
C SER A 13 -6.68 9.48 -2.64
N GLN A 14 -7.79 9.83 -1.98
CA GLN A 14 -8.84 8.87 -1.67
C GLN A 14 -9.76 8.64 -2.88
N GLU A 15 -9.97 9.66 -3.71
CA GLU A 15 -10.68 9.50 -4.99
C GLU A 15 -9.89 8.62 -5.98
N LEU A 16 -8.57 8.80 -6.04
CA LEU A 16 -7.68 7.93 -6.81
C LEU A 16 -7.71 6.49 -6.29
N SER A 17 -7.57 6.26 -4.98
CA SER A 17 -7.72 4.92 -4.36
C SER A 17 -9.05 4.27 -4.75
N ASP A 18 -10.17 5.00 -4.60
CA ASP A 18 -11.50 4.51 -4.93
C ASP A 18 -11.65 4.12 -6.42
N SER A 19 -11.04 4.87 -7.34
CA SER A 19 -11.07 4.56 -8.77
C SER A 19 -10.34 3.25 -9.12
N LEU A 20 -9.41 2.81 -8.26
CA LEU A 20 -8.56 1.64 -8.46
C LEU A 20 -8.91 0.48 -7.53
N ALA A 21 -9.97 0.61 -6.73
CA ALA A 21 -10.39 -0.29 -5.67
C ALA A 21 -11.01 -1.61 -6.16
N ARG A 22 -10.53 -2.18 -7.26
CA ARG A 22 -10.88 -3.51 -7.75
C ARG A 22 -9.64 -4.27 -8.17
N GLY A 23 -9.47 -5.46 -7.61
CA GLY A 23 -8.30 -6.28 -7.87
C GLY A 23 -8.29 -6.86 -9.28
N TYR A 24 -7.18 -7.51 -9.63
CA TYR A 24 -7.20 -8.45 -10.75
C TYR A 24 -8.04 -9.66 -10.32
N GLY A 25 -9.33 -9.61 -10.64
CA GLY A 25 -10.34 -10.56 -10.15
C GLY A 25 -9.89 -12.02 -10.33
N GLY A 26 -10.06 -12.82 -9.27
CA GLY A 26 -9.79 -14.26 -9.30
C GLY A 26 -8.37 -14.70 -8.97
N ALA A 27 -7.39 -13.78 -8.92
CA ALA A 27 -5.97 -14.16 -8.79
C ALA A 27 -5.62 -15.00 -7.55
N PHE A 28 -6.39 -14.86 -6.46
CA PHE A 28 -6.12 -15.53 -5.19
C PHE A 28 -7.28 -16.42 -4.71
N ASP A 29 -8.32 -16.61 -5.52
CA ASP A 29 -9.56 -17.27 -5.08
C ASP A 29 -9.33 -18.69 -4.57
N GLU A 30 -8.48 -19.47 -5.25
CA GLU A 30 -8.13 -20.83 -4.81
C GLU A 30 -7.16 -20.82 -3.61
N ALA A 31 -6.19 -19.91 -3.62
CA ALA A 31 -5.13 -19.86 -2.62
C ALA A 31 -5.62 -19.51 -1.20
N VAL A 32 -6.76 -18.82 -1.09
CA VAL A 32 -7.34 -18.43 0.21
C VAL A 32 -8.23 -19.52 0.83
N VAL A 33 -8.57 -20.57 0.08
CA VAL A 33 -9.44 -21.64 0.57
C VAL A 33 -8.71 -22.46 1.63
N GLY A 34 -9.28 -22.51 2.83
CA GLY A 34 -8.72 -23.28 3.96
C GLY A 34 -7.54 -22.60 4.68
N ALA A 35 -7.14 -21.40 4.27
CA ALA A 35 -6.11 -20.64 4.97
C ALA A 35 -6.62 -20.06 6.30
N ASP A 36 -5.78 -20.11 7.35
CA ASP A 36 -6.02 -19.40 8.61
C ASP A 36 -5.56 -17.94 8.57
N ALA A 37 -4.52 -17.65 7.80
CA ALA A 37 -3.92 -16.33 7.66
C ALA A 37 -3.31 -16.15 6.27
N VAL A 38 -3.15 -14.89 5.85
CA VAL A 38 -2.49 -14.53 4.60
C VAL A 38 -1.40 -13.50 4.87
N GLU A 39 -0.20 -13.73 4.35
CA GLU A 39 0.90 -12.76 4.31
C GLU A 39 1.14 -12.32 2.87
N HIS A 40 0.80 -11.07 2.56
CA HIS A 40 0.98 -10.48 1.25
C HIS A 40 2.27 -9.66 1.21
N THR A 41 3.32 -10.27 0.65
CA THR A 41 4.64 -9.65 0.46
C THR A 41 4.91 -9.26 -0.99
N ALA A 42 4.13 -9.82 -1.93
CA ALA A 42 4.31 -9.63 -3.36
C ALA A 42 3.89 -8.22 -3.78
N SER A 43 4.88 -7.37 -4.03
CA SER A 43 4.66 -6.01 -4.52
C SER A 43 5.82 -5.61 -5.43
N PRO A 44 5.54 -5.02 -6.60
CA PRO A 44 6.59 -4.62 -7.53
C PRO A 44 7.45 -3.50 -6.94
N VAL A 45 8.75 -3.76 -6.76
CA VAL A 45 9.76 -2.73 -6.42
C VAL A 45 10.38 -2.22 -7.72
N ILE A 46 9.58 -1.51 -8.51
CA ILE A 46 10.01 -0.97 -9.80
C ILE A 46 10.22 0.54 -9.65
N LEU A 47 11.48 0.97 -9.66
CA LEU A 47 11.82 2.39 -9.65
C LEU A 47 11.58 3.04 -11.03
N ASN A 48 11.64 2.28 -12.13
CA ASN A 48 11.39 2.83 -13.46
C ASN A 48 9.96 2.49 -13.95
N TYR A 49 8.97 3.10 -13.33
CA TYR A 49 7.55 2.85 -13.62
C TYR A 49 6.95 4.03 -14.39
N SER A 50 6.29 3.76 -15.52
CA SER A 50 5.51 4.74 -16.27
C SER A 50 4.04 4.71 -15.84
N GLY A 51 3.53 5.82 -15.31
CA GLY A 51 2.11 5.99 -14.96
C GLY A 51 1.73 5.61 -13.52
N VAL A 52 0.42 5.49 -13.29
CA VAL A 52 -0.15 5.19 -11.96
C VAL A 52 0.14 3.74 -11.58
N PRO A 53 0.58 3.44 -10.34
CA PRO A 53 1.06 2.11 -9.94
C PRO A 53 -0.09 1.13 -9.68
N GLN A 54 -0.81 0.79 -10.75
CA GLN A 54 -1.99 -0.07 -10.74
C GLN A 54 -1.73 -1.46 -10.18
N ALA A 55 -0.58 -2.06 -10.53
CA ALA A 55 -0.29 -3.43 -10.16
C ALA A 55 -0.23 -3.64 -8.64
N ASP A 56 0.35 -2.67 -7.93
CA ASP A 56 0.50 -2.71 -6.47
C ASP A 56 -0.85 -2.60 -5.76
N ILE A 57 -1.66 -1.62 -6.19
CA ILE A 57 -2.99 -1.36 -5.63
C ILE A 57 -3.93 -2.53 -5.91
N LYS A 58 -3.96 -3.00 -7.17
CA LYS A 58 -4.84 -4.09 -7.62
C LYS A 58 -4.42 -5.46 -7.08
N GLY A 59 -3.12 -5.69 -6.91
CA GLY A 59 -2.61 -6.89 -6.24
C GLY A 59 -3.05 -6.91 -4.77
N THR A 60 -2.86 -5.78 -4.08
CA THR A 60 -3.19 -5.64 -2.66
C THR A 60 -4.68 -5.82 -2.38
N ILE A 61 -5.56 -5.16 -3.14
CA ILE A 61 -7.02 -5.24 -2.93
C ILE A 61 -7.61 -6.58 -3.38
N GLY A 62 -6.94 -7.30 -4.29
CA GLY A 62 -7.38 -8.62 -4.75
C GLY A 62 -7.41 -9.67 -3.63
N ILE A 63 -6.46 -9.60 -2.69
CA ILE A 63 -6.39 -10.53 -1.54
C ILE A 63 -7.66 -10.47 -0.68
N PRO A 64 -8.02 -9.33 -0.06
CA PRO A 64 -9.20 -9.26 0.80
C PRO A 64 -10.52 -9.46 0.02
N GLU A 65 -10.55 -9.11 -1.28
CA GLU A 65 -11.66 -9.45 -2.17
C GLU A 65 -11.84 -10.97 -2.33
N SER A 66 -10.75 -11.71 -2.59
CA SER A 66 -10.76 -13.18 -2.69
C SER A 66 -11.12 -13.83 -1.36
N ILE A 67 -10.56 -13.36 -0.25
CA ILE A 67 -10.88 -13.86 1.10
C ILE A 67 -12.37 -13.72 1.38
N LYS A 68 -12.96 -12.55 1.11
CA LYS A 68 -14.38 -12.31 1.35
C LYS A 68 -15.29 -13.28 0.58
N ARG A 69 -14.91 -13.70 -0.62
CA ARG A 69 -15.71 -14.61 -1.47
C ARG A 69 -15.45 -16.09 -1.20
N HIS A 70 -14.18 -16.47 -0.99
CA HIS A 70 -13.74 -17.87 -1.06
C HIS A 70 -13.06 -18.36 0.23
N GLY A 71 -12.59 -17.46 1.09
CA GLY A 71 -11.86 -17.79 2.31
C GLY A 71 -12.41 -17.15 3.58
N PRO A 72 -13.73 -17.23 3.89
CA PRO A 72 -14.30 -16.58 5.07
C PRO A 72 -13.72 -17.08 6.42
N GLY A 73 -12.99 -18.20 6.41
CA GLY A 73 -12.29 -18.75 7.58
C GLY A 73 -10.95 -18.07 7.90
N VAL A 74 -10.42 -17.21 7.01
CA VAL A 74 -9.19 -16.46 7.27
C VAL A 74 -9.41 -15.50 8.44
N LYS A 75 -8.47 -15.51 9.39
CA LYS A 75 -8.53 -14.74 10.64
C LYS A 75 -7.64 -13.50 10.61
N ARG A 76 -6.56 -13.53 9.82
CA ARG A 76 -5.58 -12.44 9.73
C ARG A 76 -5.04 -12.24 8.34
N VAL A 77 -4.92 -10.98 7.94
CA VAL A 77 -4.22 -10.56 6.73
C VAL A 77 -3.09 -9.62 7.14
N VAL A 78 -1.86 -10.00 6.81
CA VAL A 78 -0.66 -9.17 6.99
C VAL A 78 -0.22 -8.67 5.62
N ILE A 79 -0.10 -7.36 5.45
CA ILE A 79 0.43 -6.76 4.23
C ILE A 79 1.81 -6.17 4.53
N THR A 80 2.80 -6.55 3.72
CA THR A 80 4.10 -5.88 3.72
C THR A 80 3.99 -4.59 2.94
N SER A 81 3.76 -3.50 3.65
CA SER A 81 3.82 -2.15 3.11
C SER A 81 5.28 -1.66 3.11
N SER A 82 5.53 -0.39 3.38
CA SER A 82 6.86 0.19 3.47
C SER A 82 6.81 1.47 4.26
N TYR A 83 7.93 1.82 4.89
CA TYR A 83 8.16 3.17 5.40
C TYR A 83 7.88 4.26 4.33
N ALA A 84 8.01 3.93 3.04
CA ALA A 84 7.63 4.78 1.91
C ALA A 84 6.16 5.26 1.94
N ALA A 85 5.25 4.49 2.56
CA ALA A 85 3.84 4.81 2.68
C ALA A 85 3.57 5.98 3.66
N VAL A 86 4.46 6.21 4.62
CA VAL A 86 4.30 7.23 5.68
C VAL A 86 5.30 8.38 5.55
N VAL A 87 6.51 8.11 5.04
CA VAL A 87 7.57 9.13 5.00
C VAL A 87 7.28 10.24 4.00
N THR A 88 7.18 11.47 4.49
CA THR A 88 7.28 12.65 3.64
C THR A 88 8.73 13.15 3.69
N PRO A 89 9.51 13.06 2.60
CA PRO A 89 10.88 13.56 2.59
C PRO A 89 10.88 15.08 2.76
N LYS A 90 11.09 15.56 3.98
CA LYS A 90 11.42 16.96 4.25
C LYS A 90 12.86 17.00 4.74
N THR A 91 13.68 17.80 4.09
CA THR A 91 14.94 18.21 4.74
C THR A 91 14.56 19.32 5.70
N PRO A 92 14.66 19.12 7.02
CA PRO A 92 14.41 20.23 7.93
C PRO A 92 15.43 21.34 7.62
N PRO A 93 15.01 22.62 7.65
CA PRO A 93 15.94 23.74 7.68
C PRO A 93 17.02 23.52 8.74
N LEU A 94 18.22 24.07 8.49
CA LEU A 94 19.33 24.01 9.44
C LEU A 94 18.86 24.46 10.84
N GLY A 95 18.96 23.56 11.81
CA GLY A 95 18.55 23.81 13.20
C GLY A 95 17.12 23.39 13.57
N GLN A 96 16.36 22.77 12.66
CA GLN A 96 15.10 22.11 13.01
C GLN A 96 15.29 20.61 13.22
N GLU A 97 14.51 20.06 14.16
CA GLU A 97 14.44 18.63 14.41
C GLU A 97 13.76 17.91 13.24
N PHE A 98 14.11 16.64 13.06
CA PHE A 98 13.41 15.76 12.12
C PHE A 98 11.96 15.56 12.57
N GLU A 99 11.03 15.47 11.62
CA GLU A 99 9.65 15.15 11.93
C GLU A 99 9.59 13.74 12.56
N THR A 100 8.89 13.64 13.69
CA THR A 100 8.50 12.35 14.27
C THR A 100 7.39 11.76 13.41
N ILE A 101 7.51 10.49 13.06
CA ILE A 101 6.55 9.76 12.26
C ILE A 101 5.93 8.66 13.12
N ASP A 102 4.61 8.53 13.10
CA ASP A 102 3.84 7.47 13.76
C ASP A 102 2.84 6.78 12.80
N GLU A 103 2.05 5.85 13.31
CA GLU A 103 1.10 5.05 12.52
C GLU A 103 -0.08 5.86 11.97
N SER A 104 -0.26 7.11 12.39
CA SER A 104 -1.29 8.02 11.87
C SER A 104 -0.82 8.81 10.64
N ASP A 105 0.49 8.81 10.35
CA ASP A 105 1.07 9.53 9.23
C ASP A 105 0.83 8.85 7.89
N TRP A 106 0.83 9.68 6.83
CA TRP A 106 0.69 9.22 5.45
C TRP A 106 1.48 10.10 4.49
N ASN A 107 2.06 9.48 3.47
CA ASN A 107 2.80 10.16 2.41
C ASN A 107 1.87 10.85 1.41
N THR A 108 1.25 11.96 1.82
CA THR A 108 0.35 12.76 0.99
C THR A 108 1.07 13.54 -0.11
N LEU A 109 2.36 13.82 0.07
CA LEU A 109 3.17 14.54 -0.92
C LEU A 109 3.35 13.71 -2.20
N SER A 110 3.78 12.46 -2.07
CA SER A 110 4.09 11.63 -3.24
C SER A 110 2.81 11.27 -4.01
N THR A 111 1.71 10.99 -3.31
CA THR A 111 0.41 10.76 -3.96
C THR A 111 -0.06 11.97 -4.74
N ARG A 112 0.09 13.18 -4.19
CA ARG A 112 -0.28 14.44 -4.87
C ARG A 112 0.61 14.68 -6.10
N LEU A 113 1.92 14.49 -5.98
CA LEU A 113 2.84 14.70 -7.10
C LEU A 113 2.54 13.74 -8.27
N VAL A 114 2.22 12.48 -7.97
CA VAL A 114 1.83 11.49 -9.00
C VAL A 114 0.50 11.85 -9.63
N GLU A 115 -0.45 12.37 -8.87
CA GLU A 115 -1.72 12.87 -9.41
C GLU A 115 -1.52 14.07 -10.36
N GLU A 116 -0.74 15.06 -9.94
CA GLU A 116 -0.52 16.30 -10.69
C GLU A 116 0.38 16.10 -11.92
N LYS A 117 1.39 15.23 -11.81
CA LYS A 117 2.48 15.12 -12.81
C LYS A 117 2.53 13.78 -13.52
N GLY A 118 1.77 12.78 -13.07
CA GLY A 118 1.81 11.43 -13.62
C GLY A 118 3.21 10.84 -13.58
N GLU A 119 3.67 10.34 -14.73
CA GLU A 119 5.03 9.81 -14.92
C GLU A 119 6.14 10.85 -14.68
N ASN A 120 5.83 12.14 -14.80
CA ASN A 120 6.79 13.23 -14.55
C ASN A 120 6.99 13.53 -13.06
N ALA A 121 6.32 12.81 -12.14
CA ALA A 121 6.54 12.94 -10.71
C ALA A 121 7.91 12.43 -10.25
N GLY A 122 8.59 11.65 -11.09
CA GLY A 122 9.85 11.00 -10.77
C GLY A 122 9.66 9.64 -10.10
N SER A 123 10.51 8.69 -10.46
CA SER A 123 10.56 7.30 -10.00
C SER A 123 10.30 7.10 -8.51
N THR A 124 10.98 7.87 -7.67
CA THR A 124 10.91 7.74 -6.21
C THR A 124 9.53 8.13 -5.68
N HIS A 125 8.90 9.16 -6.25
CA HIS A 125 7.55 9.56 -5.84
C HIS A 125 6.49 8.58 -6.35
N ILE A 126 6.70 8.00 -7.54
CA ILE A 126 5.80 6.96 -8.08
C ILE A 126 5.80 5.72 -7.17
N TYR A 127 6.97 5.23 -6.76
CA TYR A 127 7.09 4.13 -5.82
C TYR A 127 6.45 4.45 -4.45
N ARG A 128 6.77 5.62 -3.87
CA ARG A 128 6.20 6.06 -2.60
C ARG A 128 4.67 6.16 -2.66
N ALA A 129 4.15 6.71 -3.75
CA ALA A 129 2.71 6.78 -3.97
C ALA A 129 2.09 5.39 -4.12
N SER A 130 2.76 4.42 -4.75
CA SER A 130 2.23 3.04 -4.86
C SER A 130 2.00 2.43 -3.49
N LYS A 131 3.01 2.50 -2.62
CA LYS A 131 2.94 1.96 -1.26
C LYS A 131 1.87 2.64 -0.44
N ALA A 132 1.81 3.98 -0.48
CA ALA A 132 0.79 4.74 0.23
C ALA A 132 -0.63 4.42 -0.25
N LEU A 133 -0.85 4.37 -1.57
CA LEU A 133 -2.17 4.09 -2.13
C LEU A 133 -2.60 2.64 -1.90
N ALA A 134 -1.71 1.66 -2.11
CA ALA A 134 -2.02 0.25 -1.90
C ALA A 134 -2.43 -0.03 -0.44
N GLU A 135 -1.68 0.51 0.52
CA GLU A 135 -2.01 0.38 1.94
C GLU A 135 -3.34 1.07 2.28
N ARG A 136 -3.56 2.31 1.81
CA ARG A 136 -4.85 3.00 2.00
C ARG A 136 -6.03 2.21 1.43
N THR A 137 -5.88 1.65 0.23
CA THR A 137 -6.94 0.84 -0.39
C THR A 137 -7.27 -0.40 0.45
N ALA A 138 -6.27 -1.03 1.08
CA ALA A 138 -6.51 -2.16 1.99
C ALA A 138 -7.30 -1.73 3.25
N TRP A 139 -6.92 -0.63 3.90
CA TRP A 139 -7.66 -0.09 5.04
C TRP A 139 -9.07 0.35 4.67
N ASP A 140 -9.23 1.06 3.55
CA ASP A 140 -10.52 1.47 3.01
C ASP A 140 -11.45 0.26 2.77
N PHE A 141 -10.90 -0.86 2.29
CA PHE A 141 -11.67 -2.09 2.13
C PHE A 141 -12.15 -2.64 3.47
N VAL A 142 -11.27 -2.73 4.46
CA VAL A 142 -11.61 -3.22 5.80
C VAL A 142 -12.70 -2.35 6.41
N ASP A 143 -12.58 -1.03 6.34
CA ASP A 143 -13.57 -0.11 6.87
C ASP A 143 -14.93 -0.25 6.18
N LYS A 144 -14.94 -0.33 4.84
CA LYS A 144 -16.17 -0.52 4.05
C LYS A 144 -16.83 -1.87 4.29
N ASN A 145 -16.05 -2.91 4.65
CA ASN A 145 -16.52 -4.28 4.73
C ASN A 145 -16.52 -4.87 6.15
N LYS A 146 -16.24 -4.07 7.18
CA LYS A 146 -16.01 -4.48 8.57
C LYS A 146 -17.06 -5.43 9.16
N ARG A 147 -18.32 -5.33 8.71
CA ARG A 147 -19.43 -6.20 9.16
C ARG A 147 -19.54 -7.53 8.42
N SER A 148 -18.79 -7.70 7.34
CA SER A 148 -18.90 -8.80 6.38
C SER A 148 -17.60 -9.58 6.18
N ILE A 149 -16.52 -9.17 6.86
CA ILE A 149 -15.22 -9.85 6.86
C ILE A 149 -14.96 -10.44 8.25
N GLY A 150 -14.28 -11.59 8.28
CA GLY A 150 -13.92 -12.29 9.51
C GLY A 150 -12.46 -12.10 9.97
N PHE A 151 -11.65 -11.38 9.19
CA PHE A 151 -10.22 -11.19 9.46
C PHE A 151 -9.91 -9.80 10.04
N ASP A 152 -8.80 -9.70 10.77
CA ASP A 152 -8.13 -8.44 11.06
C ASP A 152 -7.02 -8.14 10.02
N LEU A 153 -6.74 -6.85 9.84
CA LEU A 153 -5.68 -6.37 8.96
C LEU A 153 -4.51 -5.83 9.79
N VAL A 154 -3.31 -6.22 9.40
CA VAL A 154 -2.05 -5.71 9.93
C VAL A 154 -1.19 -5.25 8.76
N THR A 155 -0.57 -4.08 8.88
CA THR A 155 0.42 -3.59 7.91
C THR A 155 1.78 -3.52 8.59
N VAL A 156 2.81 -4.01 7.90
CA VAL A 156 4.20 -3.94 8.36
C VAL A 156 4.95 -3.01 7.41
N LEU A 157 5.58 -1.97 7.96
CA LEU A 157 6.21 -0.91 7.19
C LEU A 157 7.74 -0.94 7.36
N PRO A 158 8.44 -1.87 6.69
CA PRO A 158 9.89 -1.92 6.78
C PRO A 158 10.53 -0.66 6.16
N PRO A 159 11.64 -0.17 6.73
CA PRO A 159 12.53 0.79 6.09
C PRO A 159 13.41 0.07 5.05
N ILE A 160 14.61 0.56 4.78
CA ILE A 160 15.59 -0.20 3.98
C ILE A 160 15.94 -1.49 4.76
N VAL A 161 15.75 -2.63 4.10
CA VAL A 161 16.04 -3.95 4.67
C VAL A 161 17.43 -4.38 4.24
N TYR A 162 18.32 -4.63 5.21
CA TYR A 162 19.67 -5.14 5.01
C TYR A 162 19.78 -6.58 5.51
N GLY A 163 20.55 -7.42 4.80
CA GLY A 163 20.83 -8.79 5.21
C GLY A 163 21.21 -9.70 4.05
N PRO A 164 21.78 -10.89 4.31
CA PRO A 164 22.10 -11.84 3.27
C PRO A 164 20.83 -12.43 2.65
N GLY A 165 20.86 -12.67 1.34
CA GLY A 165 19.84 -13.49 0.69
C GLY A 165 19.88 -14.93 1.23
N ILE A 166 18.72 -15.54 1.42
CA ILE A 166 18.60 -16.94 1.89
C ILE A 166 18.84 -17.98 0.78
N HIS A 167 18.92 -17.54 -0.48
CA HIS A 167 19.14 -18.36 -1.66
C HIS A 167 20.17 -17.68 -2.58
N GLU A 168 20.85 -18.45 -3.42
CA GLU A 168 21.71 -17.90 -4.47
C GLU A 168 20.87 -17.15 -5.50
N VAL A 169 21.38 -16.00 -5.95
CA VAL A 169 20.65 -15.05 -6.77
C VAL A 169 21.42 -14.82 -8.07
N THR A 170 20.80 -15.14 -9.21
CA THR A 170 21.41 -15.02 -10.53
C THR A 170 20.98 -13.78 -11.33
N SER A 171 20.09 -12.96 -10.77
CA SER A 171 19.56 -11.72 -11.36
C SER A 171 19.31 -10.65 -10.28
N SER A 172 19.27 -9.36 -10.63
CA SER A 172 18.89 -8.29 -9.67
C SER A 172 17.55 -8.63 -8.98
N LEU A 173 17.54 -8.58 -7.65
CA LEU A 173 16.35 -8.78 -6.81
C LEU A 173 15.75 -7.44 -6.32
N GLY A 174 16.10 -6.35 -6.99
CA GLY A 174 15.63 -5.01 -6.68
C GLY A 174 16.56 -4.22 -5.74
N ALA A 175 16.11 -3.01 -5.43
CA ALA A 175 16.96 -1.92 -4.97
C ALA A 175 17.75 -2.16 -3.68
N SER A 176 17.30 -3.02 -2.76
CA SER A 176 18.00 -3.27 -1.49
C SER A 176 19.16 -4.26 -1.61
N LEU A 177 19.08 -5.20 -2.55
CA LEU A 177 20.12 -6.21 -2.76
C LEU A 177 21.17 -5.77 -3.78
N ASP A 178 20.83 -4.81 -4.65
CA ASP A 178 21.78 -4.19 -5.61
C ASP A 178 22.74 -3.17 -4.96
N LEU A 179 22.59 -2.88 -3.67
CA LEU A 179 23.48 -2.00 -2.91
C LEU A 179 24.75 -2.71 -2.40
N PHE A 180 24.97 -3.98 -2.78
CA PHE A 180 26.13 -4.80 -2.41
C PHE A 180 26.75 -5.50 -3.61
#